data_AF-A0A8T7BUR3-F1
#
_entry.id   AF-A0A8T7BUR3-F1
#
_cell.length_a   1.000
_cell.length_b   1.000
_cell.length_c   1.000
_cell.angle_alpha   90.00
_cell.angle_beta   90.00
_cell.angle_gamma   90.00
#
_symmetry.space_group_name_H-M   'P 1'
#
loop_
_entity.id
_entity.type
_entity.pdbx_description
1 polymer ?
#
loop_
_entity_poly.entity_id
_entity_poly.type
_entity_poly.pdbx_seq_one_letter_code
_entity_poly.pdbx_strand_id
1 'polypeptide(L)'
;MENNPSLSDKKLDSESSKSDKYWQGIRSDMNLLGRAKKLDYVESELIHQELRYILDSGILNYPQTLTEHGLSPDKSYEDKKYILGLENSGYSYNKYEKNFLEDMANKANESRKSDWAWRIAQEAEEKQREGWHPFFVTLTVDRLKADPEKLWKEGRAFRKYIRKLANVACKELKHDPVQKITKKFPNYRSESEYVTYCGVIEHGKSRLHHHGHFIIWLRAVPANWRACPNRGIRNPQYCTNNECIPMSRLWSWSSCDPETGESLSPALYFRSIGDVWENKYKFALPIKDGQPMKVSGPRTAGRYITKYLTKEFKEWHHRMKCTRNLGMLKLKNMLREMDPEIVKVLTWRAETSQLNHSLMLTHSLPLGLLRQQAKYRHYSNLYHSKQLDLKTLLTSNTGIFQRMLSSVRNGQRPYRMNSKDFYDWVGRFLPGQKGYCEHKLISAHEIVAKTFPHISGNLNQIKIGANKIGHSSSFSSRCEKTSRRKLQVHGTT
;
A
#
# COMPACT_ATOMS: atom_id res chain seq x y z
N MET A 1 5.14 6.08 -27.32
CA MET A 1 3.69 6.18 -27.08
C MET A 1 3.34 5.00 -26.18
N GLU A 2 2.84 5.24 -24.97
CA GLU A 2 2.43 4.14 -24.10
C GLU A 2 1.14 3.52 -24.67
N ASN A 3 1.14 2.19 -24.86
CA ASN A 3 -0.04 1.42 -25.25
C ASN A 3 -1.07 1.48 -24.13
N ASN A 4 -1.87 2.55 -24.12
CA ASN A 4 -2.99 2.65 -23.22
C ASN A 4 -3.97 1.52 -23.54
N PRO A 5 -4.41 0.73 -22.54
CA PRO A 5 -5.36 -0.34 -22.79
C PRO A 5 -6.62 0.23 -23.43
N SER A 6 -7.18 -0.54 -24.37
CA SER A 6 -8.40 -0.14 -25.07
C SER A 6 -9.53 0.09 -24.06
N LEU A 7 -10.52 0.89 -24.43
CA LEU A 7 -11.72 1.08 -23.59
C LEU A 7 -12.42 -0.27 -23.31
N SER A 8 -12.37 -1.20 -24.27
CA SER A 8 -12.86 -2.57 -24.12
C SER A 8 -12.13 -3.32 -23.00
N ASP A 9 -10.79 -3.32 -23.02
CA ASP A 9 -9.98 -4.00 -22.00
C ASP A 9 -10.24 -3.45 -20.60
N LYS A 10 -10.39 -2.13 -20.46
CA LYS A 10 -10.70 -1.49 -19.18
C LYS A 10 -12.08 -1.91 -18.64
N LYS A 11 -13.07 -2.07 -19.52
CA LYS A 11 -14.41 -2.53 -19.16
C LYS A 11 -14.36 -3.98 -18.70
N LEU A 12 -13.71 -4.84 -19.47
CA LEU A 12 -13.55 -6.26 -19.15
C LEU A 12 -12.76 -6.49 -17.85
N ASP A 13 -11.65 -5.78 -17.63
CA ASP A 13 -10.90 -5.80 -16.36
C ASP A 13 -11.79 -5.38 -15.17
N SER A 14 -12.68 -4.41 -15.40
CA SER A 14 -13.64 -3.97 -14.37
C SER A 14 -14.72 -5.01 -14.10
N GLU A 15 -15.20 -5.72 -15.11
CA GLU A 15 -16.19 -6.80 -14.97
C GLU A 15 -15.58 -8.03 -14.28
N SER A 16 -14.38 -8.43 -14.69
CA SER A 16 -13.59 -9.47 -14.02
C SER A 16 -13.36 -9.13 -12.54
N SER A 17 -13.02 -7.88 -12.22
CA SER A 17 -12.86 -7.44 -10.82
C SER A 17 -14.16 -7.49 -10.01
N LYS A 18 -15.33 -7.30 -10.64
CA LYS A 18 -16.64 -7.47 -9.99
C LYS A 18 -16.94 -8.94 -9.77
N SER A 19 -16.65 -9.78 -10.77
CA SER A 19 -16.82 -11.24 -10.67
C SER A 19 -15.98 -11.83 -9.54
N ASP A 20 -14.69 -11.49 -9.43
CA ASP A 20 -13.83 -11.99 -8.35
C ASP A 20 -14.37 -11.64 -6.96
N LYS A 21 -14.85 -10.40 -6.76
CA LYS A 21 -15.47 -9.97 -5.51
C LYS A 21 -16.77 -10.71 -5.21
N TYR A 22 -17.60 -10.93 -6.22
CA TYR A 22 -18.83 -11.70 -6.09
C TYR A 22 -18.51 -13.12 -5.60
N TRP A 23 -17.60 -13.83 -6.27
CA TRP A 23 -17.22 -15.19 -5.90
C TRP A 23 -16.54 -15.28 -4.53
N GLN A 24 -15.79 -14.24 -4.11
CA GLN A 24 -15.28 -14.14 -2.74
C GLN A 24 -16.40 -14.06 -1.69
N GLY A 25 -17.45 -13.31 -1.97
CA GLY A 25 -18.65 -13.23 -1.13
C GLY A 25 -19.33 -14.60 -1.01
N ILE A 26 -19.62 -15.24 -2.15
CA ILE A 26 -20.25 -16.56 -2.20
C ILE A 26 -19.43 -17.60 -1.42
N ARG A 27 -18.10 -17.66 -1.61
CA ARG A 27 -17.22 -18.55 -0.83
C ARG A 27 -17.36 -18.35 0.68
N SER A 28 -17.48 -17.10 1.12
CA SER A 28 -17.60 -16.78 2.54
C SER A 28 -18.95 -17.23 3.09
N ASP A 29 -20.02 -17.02 2.33
CA ASP A 29 -21.38 -17.39 2.69
C ASP A 29 -21.55 -18.93 2.76
N MET A 30 -21.04 -19.65 1.75
CA MET A 30 -21.03 -21.13 1.75
C MET A 30 -20.28 -21.71 2.96
N ASN A 31 -19.18 -21.07 3.37
CA ASN A 31 -18.41 -21.50 4.53
C ASN A 31 -19.17 -21.28 5.84
N LEU A 32 -19.90 -20.17 5.97
CA LEU A 32 -20.76 -19.93 7.12
C LEU A 32 -21.88 -20.97 7.21
N LEU A 33 -22.53 -21.28 6.10
CA LEU A 33 -23.59 -22.29 6.04
C LEU A 33 -23.08 -23.68 6.44
N GLY A 34 -21.94 -24.11 5.91
CA GLY A 34 -21.32 -25.38 6.27
C GLY A 34 -20.98 -25.47 7.77
N ARG A 35 -20.60 -24.35 8.39
CA ARG A 35 -20.35 -24.29 9.85
C ARG A 35 -21.62 -24.32 10.68
N ALA A 36 -22.70 -23.71 10.19
CA ALA A 36 -23.98 -23.65 10.89
C ALA A 36 -24.70 -25.01 10.88
N LYS A 37 -24.23 -25.97 10.07
CA LYS A 37 -24.91 -27.26 9.83
C LYS A 37 -26.36 -27.06 9.37
N LYS A 38 -26.63 -25.93 8.71
CA LYS A 38 -27.93 -25.55 8.15
C LYS A 38 -28.11 -25.96 6.69
N LEU A 39 -27.12 -26.66 6.12
CA LEU A 39 -27.20 -27.23 4.78
C LEU A 39 -27.28 -28.74 4.89
N ASP A 40 -28.37 -29.29 4.38
CA ASP A 40 -28.37 -30.69 3.97
C ASP A 40 -27.67 -30.87 2.61
N TYR A 41 -27.54 -32.13 2.16
CA TYR A 41 -26.90 -32.44 0.89
C TYR A 41 -27.68 -31.90 -0.31
N VAL A 42 -29.02 -31.89 -0.23
CA VAL A 42 -29.90 -31.47 -1.32
C VAL A 42 -29.82 -29.96 -1.52
N GLU A 43 -29.93 -29.17 -0.44
CA GLU A 43 -29.76 -27.71 -0.44
C GLU A 43 -28.38 -27.32 -0.94
N SER A 44 -27.34 -28.06 -0.53
CA SER A 44 -25.99 -27.83 -1.02
C SER A 44 -25.89 -28.02 -2.54
N GLU A 45 -26.47 -29.09 -3.08
CA GLU A 45 -26.47 -29.33 -4.53
C GLU A 45 -27.30 -28.29 -5.29
N LEU A 46 -28.45 -27.85 -4.75
CA LEU A 46 -29.26 -26.77 -5.33
C LEU A 46 -28.46 -25.46 -5.45
N ILE A 47 -27.75 -25.07 -4.39
CA ILE A 47 -26.87 -23.89 -4.44
C ILE A 47 -25.78 -24.07 -5.51
N HIS A 48 -25.17 -25.25 -5.61
CA HIS A 48 -24.14 -25.50 -6.63
C HIS A 48 -24.71 -25.42 -8.05
N GLN A 49 -25.95 -25.88 -8.28
CA GLN A 49 -26.63 -25.77 -9.57
C GLN A 49 -26.92 -24.30 -9.94
N GLU A 50 -27.46 -23.51 -9.00
CA GLU A 50 -27.66 -22.06 -9.22
C GLU A 50 -26.34 -21.36 -9.55
N LEU A 51 -25.27 -21.68 -8.81
CA LEU A 51 -23.95 -21.09 -9.03
C LEU A 51 -23.33 -21.50 -10.38
N ARG A 52 -23.54 -22.74 -10.84
CA ARG A 52 -23.14 -23.14 -12.21
C ARG A 52 -23.87 -22.30 -13.25
N TYR A 53 -25.19 -22.16 -13.11
CA TYR A 53 -25.99 -21.33 -14.02
C TYR A 53 -25.53 -19.85 -14.03
N ILE A 54 -25.21 -19.28 -12.87
CA ILE A 54 -24.67 -17.91 -12.75
C ILE A 54 -23.31 -17.79 -13.45
N LEU A 55 -22.44 -18.79 -13.31
CA LEU A 55 -21.15 -18.82 -13.97
C LEU A 55 -21.30 -18.89 -15.50
N ASP A 56 -22.18 -19.76 -15.99
CA ASP A 56 -22.41 -20.00 -17.42
C ASP A 56 -23.12 -18.81 -18.10
N SER A 57 -24.10 -18.22 -17.43
CA SER A 57 -24.83 -17.04 -17.92
C SER A 57 -23.98 -15.76 -17.88
N GLY A 58 -22.99 -15.68 -16.99
CA GLY A 58 -22.18 -14.50 -16.75
C GLY A 58 -22.91 -13.37 -16.02
N ILE A 59 -24.16 -13.59 -15.59
CA ILE A 59 -24.97 -12.61 -14.86
C ILE A 59 -24.79 -12.85 -13.36
N LEU A 60 -24.13 -11.91 -12.67
CA LEU A 60 -23.77 -12.01 -11.24
C LEU A 60 -24.97 -11.75 -10.31
N ASN A 61 -25.99 -12.60 -10.38
CA ASN A 61 -27.13 -12.58 -9.47
C ASN A 61 -26.78 -13.30 -8.16
N TYR A 62 -27.32 -12.83 -7.03
CA TYR A 62 -27.16 -13.54 -5.77
C TYR A 62 -28.08 -14.78 -5.77
N PRO A 63 -27.60 -15.98 -5.38
CA PRO A 63 -28.41 -17.20 -5.36
C PRO A 63 -29.65 -17.05 -4.50
N GLN A 64 -30.80 -17.50 -4.99
CA GLN A 64 -32.08 -17.41 -4.29
C GLN A 64 -32.07 -18.31 -3.06
N THR A 65 -31.47 -19.51 -3.18
CA THR A 65 -31.34 -20.43 -2.04
C THR A 65 -30.56 -19.79 -0.87
N LEU A 66 -29.51 -18.99 -1.16
CA LEU A 66 -28.78 -18.28 -0.10
C LEU A 66 -29.64 -17.21 0.58
N THR A 67 -30.51 -16.55 -0.18
CA THR A 67 -31.48 -15.58 0.34
C THR A 67 -32.55 -16.24 1.21
N GLU A 68 -32.98 -17.46 0.88
CA GLU A 68 -33.90 -18.24 1.70
C GLU A 68 -33.29 -18.62 3.06
N HIS A 69 -31.97 -18.83 3.13
CA HIS A 69 -31.25 -18.94 4.41
C HIS A 69 -31.01 -17.60 5.12
N GLY A 70 -31.59 -16.51 4.62
CA GLY A 70 -31.50 -15.17 5.18
C GLY A 70 -30.20 -14.44 4.87
N LEU A 71 -29.34 -14.96 3.98
CA LEU A 71 -28.10 -14.30 3.57
C LEU A 71 -28.35 -13.32 2.43
N SER A 72 -27.60 -12.22 2.42
CA SER A 72 -27.75 -11.18 1.41
C SER A 72 -26.42 -10.44 1.21
N PRO A 73 -26.11 -9.91 0.01
CA PRO A 73 -24.84 -9.25 -0.27
C PRO A 73 -24.60 -7.95 0.52
N ASP A 74 -25.66 -7.31 1.02
CA ASP A 74 -25.61 -6.06 1.80
C ASP A 74 -25.37 -6.27 3.30
N LYS A 75 -25.65 -7.48 3.82
CA LYS A 75 -25.47 -7.82 5.23
C LYS A 75 -24.00 -7.96 5.60
N SER A 76 -23.63 -7.48 6.79
CA SER A 76 -22.26 -7.65 7.30
C SER A 76 -21.96 -9.11 7.63
N TYR A 77 -20.69 -9.48 7.68
CA TYR A 77 -20.29 -10.85 8.04
C TYR A 77 -20.78 -11.27 9.43
N GLU A 78 -20.86 -10.33 10.38
CA GLU A 78 -21.36 -10.58 11.73
C GLU A 78 -22.89 -10.77 11.75
N ASP A 79 -23.64 -9.99 10.97
CA ASP A 79 -25.09 -10.19 10.83
C ASP A 79 -25.40 -11.56 10.22
N LYS A 80 -24.63 -11.96 9.21
CA LYS A 80 -24.74 -13.28 8.58
C LYS A 80 -24.51 -14.41 9.58
N LYS A 81 -23.51 -14.31 10.47
CA LYS A 81 -23.29 -15.27 11.56
C LYS A 81 -24.49 -15.35 12.50
N TYR A 82 -25.00 -14.18 12.92
CA TYR A 82 -26.15 -14.10 13.82
C TYR A 82 -27.39 -14.77 13.23
N ILE A 83 -27.72 -14.48 11.96
CA ILE A 83 -28.84 -15.11 11.22
C ILE A 83 -28.69 -16.63 11.14
N LEU A 84 -27.46 -17.10 10.97
CA LEU A 84 -27.15 -18.52 10.92
C LEU A 84 -27.07 -19.18 12.31
N GLY A 85 -27.32 -18.43 13.40
CA GLY A 85 -27.22 -18.96 14.77
C GLY A 85 -25.79 -19.35 15.16
N LEU A 86 -24.79 -18.83 14.45
CA LEU A 86 -23.39 -19.04 14.79
C LEU A 86 -23.05 -18.13 15.97
N GLU A 87 -22.88 -18.72 17.14
CA GLU A 87 -22.43 -17.99 18.31
C GLU A 87 -21.14 -17.23 18.01
N ASN A 88 -21.08 -15.98 18.46
CA ASN A 88 -19.86 -15.21 18.53
C ASN A 88 -19.02 -15.61 19.75
N SER A 89 -19.07 -16.89 20.15
CA SER A 89 -18.19 -17.41 21.19
C SER A 89 -16.76 -17.20 20.72
N GLY A 90 -16.09 -16.25 21.36
CA GLY A 90 -14.71 -15.93 21.05
C GLY A 90 -13.89 -17.21 21.18
N TYR A 91 -13.15 -17.56 20.13
CA TYR A 91 -12.24 -18.70 20.21
C TYR A 91 -11.31 -18.50 21.41
N SER A 92 -11.36 -19.41 22.38
CA SER A 92 -10.41 -19.42 23.49
C SER A 92 -9.08 -19.94 22.95
N TYR A 93 -8.17 -19.01 22.68
CA TYR A 93 -6.82 -19.32 22.23
C TYR A 93 -5.90 -19.51 23.43
N ASN A 94 -5.12 -20.60 23.42
CA ASN A 94 -4.05 -20.79 24.39
C ASN A 94 -2.92 -19.76 24.15
N LYS A 95 -1.99 -19.65 25.10
CA LYS A 95 -0.86 -18.70 25.03
C LYS A 95 -0.06 -18.80 23.72
N TYR A 96 0.16 -20.02 23.20
CA TYR A 96 0.95 -20.25 22.00
C TYR A 96 0.20 -19.85 20.72
N GLU A 97 -1.11 -20.10 20.67
CA GLU A 97 -1.98 -19.66 19.58
C GLU A 97 -2.04 -18.12 19.53
N LYS A 98 -2.19 -17.44 20.69
CA LYS A 98 -2.14 -15.97 20.77
C LYS A 98 -0.82 -15.41 20.21
N ASN A 99 0.32 -15.95 20.67
CA ASN A 99 1.63 -15.55 20.17
C ASN A 99 1.77 -15.77 18.65
N PHE A 100 1.25 -16.88 18.13
CA PHE A 100 1.24 -17.16 16.69
C PHE A 100 0.39 -16.15 15.91
N LEU A 101 -0.81 -15.81 16.41
CA LEU A 101 -1.69 -14.81 15.78
C LEU A 101 -1.04 -13.42 15.73
N GLU A 102 -0.40 -13.01 16.82
CA GLU A 102 0.34 -11.74 16.90
C GLU A 102 1.53 -11.73 15.93
N ASP A 103 2.32 -12.80 15.90
CA ASP A 103 3.45 -12.93 14.97
C ASP A 103 3.00 -12.92 13.50
N MET A 104 1.90 -13.60 13.17
CA MET A 104 1.29 -13.57 11.84
C MET A 104 0.81 -12.17 11.46
N ALA A 105 0.17 -11.45 12.39
CA ALA A 105 -0.26 -10.07 12.17
C ALA A 105 0.93 -9.14 11.92
N ASN A 106 2.03 -9.31 12.68
CA ASN A 106 3.27 -8.57 12.51
C ASN A 106 3.93 -8.85 11.16
N LYS A 107 4.06 -10.12 10.76
CA LYS A 107 4.58 -10.52 9.45
C LYS A 107 3.73 -9.97 8.30
N ALA A 108 2.40 -9.99 8.44
CA ALA A 108 1.50 -9.39 7.45
C ALA A 108 1.68 -7.86 7.38
N ASN A 109 1.88 -7.18 8.50
CA ASN A 109 2.20 -5.75 8.54
C ASN A 109 3.51 -5.42 7.83
N GLU A 110 4.58 -6.17 8.12
CA GLU A 110 5.88 -5.98 7.47
C GLU A 110 5.83 -6.29 5.96
N SER A 111 5.07 -7.31 5.54
CA SER A 111 4.82 -7.57 4.11
C SER A 111 4.13 -6.36 3.46
N ARG A 112 3.05 -5.84 4.05
CA ARG A 112 2.35 -4.66 3.53
C ARG A 112 3.26 -3.43 3.47
N LYS A 113 4.12 -3.26 4.47
CA LYS A 113 5.11 -2.18 4.52
C LYS A 113 6.11 -2.30 3.37
N SER A 114 6.63 -3.50 3.12
CA SER A 114 7.54 -3.79 2.01
C SER A 114 6.87 -3.48 0.66
N ASP A 115 5.61 -3.93 0.47
CA ASP A 115 4.85 -3.68 -0.76
C ASP A 115 4.66 -2.17 -1.00
N TRP A 116 4.27 -1.42 0.03
CA TRP A 116 4.15 0.05 -0.08
C TRP A 116 5.48 0.72 -0.34
N ALA A 117 6.56 0.28 0.31
CA ALA A 117 7.88 0.85 0.11
C ALA A 117 8.33 0.68 -1.34
N TRP A 118 8.13 -0.52 -1.90
CA TRP A 118 8.43 -0.78 -3.31
C TRP A 118 7.57 0.06 -4.26
N ARG A 119 6.25 0.14 -4.03
CA ARG A 119 5.33 0.92 -4.88
C ARG A 119 5.69 2.41 -4.91
N ILE A 120 5.96 3.00 -3.75
CA ILE A 120 6.36 4.40 -3.63
C ILE A 120 7.72 4.63 -4.30
N ALA A 121 8.65 3.69 -4.13
CA ALA A 121 9.97 3.74 -4.77
C ALA A 121 9.86 3.70 -6.30
N GLN A 122 9.04 2.80 -6.84
CA GLN A 122 8.80 2.67 -8.28
C GLN A 122 8.18 3.94 -8.86
N GLU A 123 7.16 4.50 -8.19
CA GLU A 123 6.56 5.79 -8.59
C GLU A 123 7.59 6.92 -8.57
N ALA A 124 8.40 7.02 -7.51
CA ALA A 124 9.41 8.06 -7.39
C ALA A 124 10.43 8.02 -8.54
N GLU A 125 10.87 6.83 -8.94
CA GLU A 125 11.80 6.66 -10.08
C GLU A 125 11.18 7.08 -11.41
N GLU A 126 9.93 6.66 -11.67
CA GLU A 126 9.20 7.04 -12.88
C GLU A 126 9.00 8.55 -12.94
N LYS A 127 8.54 9.16 -11.83
CA LYS A 127 8.29 10.60 -11.75
C LYS A 127 9.56 11.44 -11.82
N GLN A 128 10.67 10.96 -11.27
CA GLN A 128 11.96 11.62 -11.45
C GLN A 128 12.40 11.61 -12.92
N ARG A 129 12.26 10.47 -13.62
CA ARG A 129 12.60 10.36 -15.05
C ARG A 129 11.72 11.26 -15.92
N GLU A 130 10.44 11.39 -15.58
CA GLU A 130 9.49 12.28 -16.25
C GLU A 130 9.69 13.78 -15.88
N GLY A 131 10.63 14.11 -14.98
CA GLY A 131 10.91 15.49 -14.56
C GLY A 131 9.84 16.11 -13.67
N TRP A 132 9.09 15.30 -12.92
CA TRP A 132 8.12 15.80 -11.94
C TRP A 132 8.83 16.35 -10.70
N HIS A 133 8.09 17.15 -9.94
CA HIS A 133 8.57 17.94 -8.82
C HIS A 133 8.13 17.31 -7.49
N PRO A 134 9.00 16.56 -6.80
CA PRO A 134 8.66 15.91 -5.54
C PRO A 134 8.73 16.88 -4.36
N PHE A 135 7.73 16.80 -3.48
CA PHE A 135 7.65 17.50 -2.20
C PHE A 135 7.35 16.52 -1.08
N PHE A 136 7.95 16.73 0.09
CA PHE A 136 7.53 16.09 1.33
C PHE A 136 6.70 17.08 2.13
N VAL A 137 5.43 16.76 2.30
CA VAL A 137 4.44 17.65 2.89
C VAL A 137 3.94 17.05 4.20
N THR A 138 4.04 17.84 5.26
CA THR A 138 3.33 17.54 6.51
C THR A 138 2.07 18.39 6.54
N LEU A 139 0.91 17.76 6.74
CA LEU A 139 -0.39 18.43 6.84
C LEU A 139 -0.88 18.32 8.27
N THR A 140 -0.72 19.38 9.05
CA THR A 140 -1.22 19.49 10.42
C THR A 140 -2.59 20.14 10.41
N VAL A 141 -3.50 19.66 11.26
CA VAL A 141 -4.81 20.29 11.46
C VAL A 141 -4.75 21.11 12.73
N ASP A 142 -5.01 22.41 12.60
CA ASP A 142 -5.24 23.30 13.72
C ASP A 142 -6.60 22.99 14.37
N ARG A 143 -6.57 22.64 15.65
CA ARG A 143 -7.76 22.26 16.43
C ARG A 143 -8.74 23.43 16.59
N LEU A 144 -8.26 24.67 16.51
CA LEU A 144 -9.12 25.85 16.53
C LEU A 144 -9.91 26.01 15.23
N LYS A 145 -9.43 25.42 14.12
CA LYS A 145 -10.09 25.49 12.81
C LYS A 145 -11.02 24.31 12.54
N ALA A 146 -10.68 23.11 13.02
CA ALA A 146 -11.48 21.90 12.81
C ALA A 146 -11.11 20.79 13.78
N ASP A 147 -12.06 19.87 14.02
CA ASP A 147 -11.74 18.59 14.64
C ASP A 147 -10.88 17.73 13.70
N PRO A 148 -9.62 17.40 14.09
CA PRO A 148 -8.72 16.65 13.23
C PRO A 148 -9.22 15.24 12.89
N GLU A 149 -9.90 14.56 13.82
CA GLU A 149 -10.37 13.18 13.61
C GLU A 149 -11.45 13.14 12.52
N LYS A 150 -12.52 13.94 12.68
CA LYS A 150 -13.59 14.07 11.69
C LYS A 150 -13.06 14.52 10.33
N LEU A 151 -12.12 15.48 10.31
CA LEU A 151 -11.52 15.98 9.07
C LEU A 151 -10.80 14.89 8.28
N TRP A 152 -10.06 14.00 8.95
CA TRP A 152 -9.30 12.94 8.28
C TRP A 152 -10.13 11.70 7.93
N LYS A 153 -11.08 11.32 8.78
CA LYS A 153 -11.95 10.14 8.57
C LYS A 153 -13.00 10.39 7.50
N GLU A 154 -13.70 11.52 7.58
CA GLU A 154 -14.92 11.79 6.81
C GLU A 154 -14.75 12.99 5.88
N GLY A 155 -13.86 13.92 6.24
CA GLY A 155 -13.68 15.17 5.53
C GLY A 155 -13.16 15.03 4.09
N ARG A 156 -13.54 16.00 3.26
CA ARG A 156 -13.03 16.17 1.89
C ARG A 156 -11.85 17.13 1.80
N ALA A 157 -11.32 17.58 2.94
CA ALA A 157 -10.26 18.57 3.06
C ALA A 157 -9.01 18.19 2.25
N PHE A 158 -8.50 16.97 2.47
CA PHE A 158 -7.34 16.47 1.74
C PHE A 158 -7.58 16.39 0.22
N ARG A 159 -8.77 15.95 -0.21
CA ARG A 159 -9.12 15.94 -1.64
C ARG A 159 -9.18 17.35 -2.25
N LYS A 160 -9.73 18.33 -1.51
CA LYS A 160 -9.72 19.74 -1.95
C LYS A 160 -8.28 20.26 -2.07
N TYR A 161 -7.39 19.88 -1.16
CA TYR A 161 -5.98 20.23 -1.21
C TYR A 161 -5.27 19.66 -2.45
N ILE A 162 -5.43 18.35 -2.72
CA ILE A 162 -4.89 17.72 -3.93
C ILE A 162 -5.42 18.39 -5.20
N ARG A 163 -6.72 18.74 -5.25
CA ARG A 163 -7.28 19.48 -6.40
C ARG A 163 -6.68 20.87 -6.56
N LYS A 164 -6.46 21.61 -5.48
CA LYS A 164 -5.77 22.91 -5.54
C LYS A 164 -4.37 22.76 -6.15
N LEU A 165 -3.61 21.76 -5.72
CA LEU A 165 -2.30 21.46 -6.29
C LEU A 165 -2.38 21.07 -7.77
N ALA A 166 -3.39 20.27 -8.15
CA ALA A 166 -3.61 19.91 -9.55
C ALA A 166 -3.91 21.14 -10.41
N ASN A 167 -4.71 22.07 -9.90
CA ASN A 167 -5.01 23.33 -10.60
C ASN A 167 -3.78 24.25 -10.70
N VAL A 168 -2.88 24.23 -9.70
CA VAL A 168 -1.58 24.91 -9.80
C VAL A 168 -0.78 24.35 -10.99
N ALA A 169 -0.65 23.03 -11.09
CA ALA A 169 0.04 22.40 -12.23
C ALA A 169 -0.69 22.63 -13.57
N CYS A 170 -2.04 22.64 -13.60
CA CYS A 170 -2.81 22.94 -14.80
C CYS A 170 -2.53 24.35 -15.32
N LYS A 171 -2.54 25.35 -14.42
CA LYS A 171 -2.26 26.75 -14.77
C LYS A 171 -0.88 26.89 -15.42
N GLU A 172 0.13 26.23 -14.86
CA GLU A 172 1.50 26.25 -15.40
C GLU A 172 1.62 25.56 -16.75
N LEU A 173 0.82 24.53 -17.00
CA LEU A 173 0.74 23.83 -18.29
C LEU A 173 -0.22 24.50 -19.28
N LYS A 174 -0.85 25.62 -18.91
CA LYS A 174 -1.91 26.28 -19.70
C LYS A 174 -3.07 25.34 -20.05
N HIS A 175 -3.37 24.41 -19.16
CA HIS A 175 -4.52 23.52 -19.27
C HIS A 175 -5.69 24.07 -18.45
N ASP A 176 -6.92 23.69 -18.82
CA ASP A 176 -8.10 23.97 -18.02
C ASP A 176 -8.00 23.35 -16.60
N PRO A 177 -8.62 23.97 -15.58
CA PRO A 177 -8.65 23.42 -14.23
C PRO A 177 -9.27 22.02 -14.18
N VAL A 178 -8.80 21.20 -13.24
CA VAL A 178 -9.37 19.87 -13.01
C VAL A 178 -10.78 20.01 -12.43
N GLN A 179 -11.76 19.50 -13.19
CA GLN A 179 -13.18 19.52 -12.83
C GLN A 179 -13.83 18.19 -13.14
N LYS A 180 -15.04 17.94 -12.62
CA LYS A 180 -15.77 16.69 -12.91
C LYS A 180 -16.23 16.65 -14.36
N ILE A 181 -16.35 15.44 -14.92
CA ILE A 181 -17.05 15.23 -16.21
C ILE A 181 -18.44 15.84 -16.10
N THR A 182 -18.74 16.74 -17.02
CA THR A 182 -20.10 17.29 -17.24
C THR A 182 -20.30 17.41 -18.73
N LYS A 183 -21.55 17.60 -19.19
CA LYS A 183 -21.83 17.84 -20.62
C LYS A 183 -21.02 19.02 -21.18
N LYS A 184 -20.73 20.03 -20.35
CA LYS A 184 -19.95 21.22 -20.72
C LYS A 184 -18.45 20.95 -20.85
N PHE A 185 -17.94 19.89 -20.20
CA PHE A 185 -16.52 19.56 -20.15
C PHE A 185 -16.32 18.08 -20.45
N PRO A 186 -16.46 17.68 -21.73
CA PRO A 186 -16.30 16.28 -22.15
C PRO A 186 -14.84 15.81 -22.01
N ASN A 187 -13.88 16.73 -22.15
CA ASN A 187 -12.44 16.45 -22.07
C ASN A 187 -11.95 16.41 -20.61
N TYR A 188 -12.51 15.50 -19.82
CA TYR A 188 -12.08 15.32 -18.44
C TYR A 188 -10.65 14.82 -18.36
N ARG A 189 -9.86 15.50 -17.53
CA ARG A 189 -8.52 15.06 -17.14
C ARG A 189 -8.51 14.74 -15.67
N SER A 190 -7.89 13.62 -15.34
CA SER A 190 -7.84 13.14 -13.96
C SER A 190 -6.86 13.96 -13.12
N GLU A 191 -7.15 14.14 -11.82
CA GLU A 191 -6.21 14.78 -10.87
C GLU A 191 -4.81 14.11 -10.93
N SER A 192 -4.75 12.79 -11.19
CA SER A 192 -3.54 11.99 -11.34
C SER A 192 -2.63 12.35 -12.53
N GLU A 193 -3.14 13.03 -13.56
CA GLU A 193 -2.31 13.51 -14.68
C GLU A 193 -1.43 14.70 -14.31
N TYR A 194 -1.72 15.34 -13.18
CA TYR A 194 -1.08 16.56 -12.72
C TYR A 194 -0.40 16.38 -11.36
N VAL A 195 -0.99 15.54 -10.50
CA VAL A 195 -0.54 15.30 -9.13
C VAL A 195 -0.64 13.82 -8.80
N THR A 196 0.48 13.23 -8.40
CA THR A 196 0.46 11.93 -7.70
C THR A 196 0.93 12.11 -6.27
N TYR A 197 0.43 11.27 -5.36
CA TYR A 197 0.77 11.39 -3.96
C TYR A 197 0.69 10.05 -3.24
N CYS A 198 1.42 9.95 -2.13
CA CYS A 198 1.30 8.86 -1.18
C CYS A 198 1.65 9.34 0.22
N GLY A 199 0.87 8.96 1.22
CA GLY A 199 1.15 9.37 2.59
C GLY A 199 0.34 8.65 3.65
N VAL A 200 0.82 8.78 4.88
CA VAL A 200 0.23 8.16 6.07
C VAL A 200 -0.32 9.26 6.95
N ILE A 201 -1.50 9.03 7.52
CA ILE A 201 -2.03 9.88 8.57
C ILE A 201 -1.63 9.29 9.92
N GLU A 202 -1.00 10.10 10.75
CA GLU A 202 -0.44 9.74 12.03
C GLU A 202 -1.06 10.51 13.18
N HIS A 203 -0.87 9.96 14.38
CA HIS A 203 -1.14 10.61 15.64
C HIS A 203 0.17 11.13 16.21
N GLY A 204 0.19 12.40 16.59
CA GLY A 204 1.22 12.94 17.45
C GLY A 204 1.24 12.21 18.80
N LYS A 205 2.36 12.31 19.51
CA LYS A 205 2.55 11.66 20.82
C LYS A 205 1.45 12.02 21.84
N SER A 206 0.92 13.25 21.76
CA SER A 206 -0.17 13.71 22.62
C SER A 206 -1.54 13.12 22.28
N ARG A 207 -1.68 12.42 21.15
CA ARG A 207 -2.95 11.95 20.55
C ARG A 207 -3.90 13.06 20.12
N LEU A 208 -3.67 14.30 20.55
CA LEU A 208 -4.47 15.47 20.21
C LEU A 208 -4.10 16.10 18.85
N HIS A 209 -2.89 15.83 18.35
CA HIS A 209 -2.41 16.40 17.09
C HIS A 209 -2.36 15.33 15.99
N HIS A 210 -3.38 15.28 15.13
CA HIS A 210 -3.34 14.44 13.94
C HIS A 210 -2.74 15.20 12.77
N HIS A 211 -1.79 14.56 12.10
CA HIS A 211 -1.13 15.13 10.92
C HIS A 211 -0.90 14.04 9.89
N GLY A 212 -0.81 14.43 8.62
CA GLY A 212 -0.46 13.50 7.56
C GLY A 212 0.90 13.81 6.96
N HIS A 213 1.70 12.78 6.75
CA HIS A 213 2.99 12.86 6.07
C HIS A 213 2.84 12.32 4.65
N PHE A 214 3.06 13.17 3.65
CA PHE A 214 2.86 12.86 2.25
C PHE A 214 4.11 13.12 1.44
N ILE A 215 4.38 12.26 0.47
CA ILE A 215 5.16 12.65 -0.70
C ILE A 215 4.15 13.00 -1.81
N ILE A 216 4.36 14.14 -2.45
CA ILE A 216 3.53 14.65 -3.52
C ILE A 216 4.44 14.97 -4.70
N TRP A 217 4.11 14.45 -5.88
CA TRP A 217 4.77 14.79 -7.14
C TRP A 217 3.86 15.68 -7.96
N LEU A 218 4.37 16.83 -8.38
CA LEU A 218 3.66 17.75 -9.27
C LEU A 218 4.29 17.72 -10.66
N ARG A 219 3.46 17.56 -11.69
CA ARG A 219 3.93 17.54 -13.08
C ARG A 219 4.56 18.87 -13.49
N ALA A 220 4.02 19.97 -12.99
CA ALA A 220 4.56 21.31 -13.19
C ALA A 220 4.37 22.16 -11.92
N VAL A 221 5.24 23.14 -11.72
CA VAL A 221 5.19 24.08 -10.58
C VAL A 221 5.41 25.52 -11.04
N PRO A 222 4.85 26.52 -10.35
CA PRO A 222 5.04 27.94 -10.64
C PRO A 222 6.49 28.39 -10.71
N ALA A 223 6.77 29.40 -11.53
CA ALA A 223 8.13 29.93 -11.68
C ALA A 223 8.75 30.37 -10.35
N ASN A 224 7.96 30.98 -9.45
CA ASN A 224 8.43 31.37 -8.12
C ASN A 224 8.72 30.19 -7.18
N TRP A 225 8.23 28.97 -7.46
CA TRP A 225 8.58 27.75 -6.72
C TRP A 225 9.85 27.10 -7.26
N ARG A 226 10.31 27.51 -8.45
CA ARG A 226 11.55 27.04 -9.09
C ARG A 226 12.76 27.88 -8.65
N ALA A 227 12.57 28.88 -7.79
CA ALA A 227 13.66 29.64 -7.20
C ALA A 227 14.19 28.91 -5.97
N CYS A 228 15.50 28.67 -5.91
CA CYS A 228 16.12 28.03 -4.75
C CYS A 228 15.87 28.88 -3.49
N PRO A 229 15.35 28.32 -2.39
CA PRO A 229 15.08 29.07 -1.17
C PRO A 229 16.36 29.57 -0.48
N ASN A 230 17.54 29.10 -0.91
CA ASN A 230 18.84 29.55 -0.45
C ASN A 230 19.54 30.49 -1.46
N ARG A 231 18.83 30.95 -2.50
CA ARG A 231 19.41 31.84 -3.52
C ARG A 231 19.87 33.15 -2.87
N GLY A 232 21.11 33.56 -3.17
CA GLY A 232 21.70 34.80 -2.68
C GLY A 232 22.39 34.69 -1.32
N ILE A 233 22.31 33.55 -0.65
CA ILE A 233 23.05 33.29 0.59
C ILE A 233 24.52 33.05 0.24
N ARG A 234 25.40 33.98 0.64
CA ARG A 234 26.85 33.92 0.33
C ARG A 234 27.59 32.87 1.16
N ASN A 235 27.29 32.77 2.44
CA ASN A 235 27.91 31.78 3.32
C ASN A 235 27.12 30.47 3.28
N PRO A 236 27.70 29.36 2.77
CA PRO A 236 27.02 28.08 2.67
C PRO A 236 26.45 27.56 3.99
N GLN A 237 27.04 27.90 5.13
CA GLN A 237 26.56 27.46 6.45
C GLN A 237 25.15 27.97 6.78
N TYR A 238 24.72 29.08 6.19
CA TYR A 238 23.37 29.63 6.37
C TYR A 238 22.37 29.13 5.33
N CYS A 239 22.76 28.23 4.41
CA CYS A 239 21.85 27.61 3.46
C CYS A 239 20.99 26.55 4.15
N THR A 240 20.14 26.91 5.11
CA THR A 240 19.33 25.96 5.92
C THR A 240 17.92 25.78 5.37
N ASN A 241 17.48 26.64 4.44
CA ASN A 241 16.10 26.66 3.97
C ASN A 241 15.80 25.48 3.05
N ASN A 242 14.68 24.79 3.28
CA ASN A 242 14.20 23.72 2.40
C ASN A 242 12.68 23.76 2.15
N GLU A 243 12.00 24.82 2.56
CA GLU A 243 10.55 24.93 2.48
C GLU A 243 10.09 25.68 1.22
N CYS A 244 9.04 25.18 0.59
CA CYS A 244 8.24 25.88 -0.39
C CYS A 244 7.09 26.62 0.30
N ILE A 245 7.37 27.80 0.87
CA ILE A 245 6.40 28.61 1.62
C ILE A 245 5.07 28.80 0.87
N PRO A 246 5.05 29.11 -0.45
CA PRO A 246 3.78 29.27 -1.16
C PRO A 246 2.91 27.99 -1.19
N MET A 247 3.54 26.80 -1.24
CA MET A 247 2.82 25.52 -1.24
C MET A 247 2.28 25.20 0.16
N SER A 248 3.03 25.47 1.23
CA SER A 248 2.60 25.26 2.62
C SER A 248 1.30 26.01 2.92
N ARG A 249 1.16 27.23 2.39
CA ARG A 249 -0.04 28.08 2.56
C ARG A 249 -1.30 27.56 1.88
N LEU A 250 -1.21 26.58 0.97
CA LEU A 250 -2.39 26.02 0.28
C LEU A 250 -3.27 25.15 1.18
N TRP A 251 -2.71 24.64 2.28
CA TRP A 251 -3.43 23.88 3.29
C TRP A 251 -4.11 24.81 4.31
N SER A 252 -5.38 25.14 4.04
CA SER A 252 -6.15 26.13 4.81
C SER A 252 -6.47 25.72 6.25
N TRP A 253 -6.26 24.45 6.60
CA TRP A 253 -6.60 23.88 7.92
C TRP A 253 -5.45 23.93 8.92
N SER A 254 -4.32 24.54 8.54
CA SER A 254 -3.20 24.81 9.43
C SER A 254 -3.10 26.29 9.74
N SER A 255 -2.65 26.62 10.94
CA SER A 255 -2.13 27.92 11.30
C SER A 255 -0.62 27.97 11.03
N CYS A 256 -0.05 29.18 11.19
CA CYS A 256 1.37 29.33 11.44
C CYS A 256 1.61 29.26 12.95
N ASP A 257 2.81 28.84 13.32
CA ASP A 257 3.30 28.99 14.68
C ASP A 257 3.31 30.49 15.05
N PRO A 258 2.73 30.89 16.19
CA PRO A 258 2.60 32.30 16.55
C PRO A 258 3.94 32.94 16.93
N GLU A 259 4.93 32.16 17.39
CA GLU A 259 6.23 32.66 17.82
C GLU A 259 7.20 32.77 16.64
N THR A 260 7.26 31.74 15.79
CA THR A 260 8.21 31.68 14.68
C THR A 260 7.63 32.19 13.36
N GLY A 261 6.30 32.27 13.25
CA GLY A 261 5.60 32.58 12.00
C GLY A 261 5.67 31.45 10.96
N GLU A 262 6.31 30.31 11.29
CA GLU A 262 6.50 29.19 10.38
C GLU A 262 5.21 28.40 10.19
N SER A 263 5.05 27.75 9.03
CA SER A 263 3.87 26.93 8.80
C SER A 263 3.93 25.66 9.66
N LEU A 264 2.85 25.35 10.40
CA LEU A 264 2.71 24.04 11.05
C LEU A 264 2.54 22.89 10.03
N SER A 265 2.40 23.22 8.74
CA SER A 265 2.23 22.29 7.63
C SER A 265 3.26 22.51 6.52
N PRO A 266 4.56 22.30 6.80
CA PRO A 266 5.61 22.61 5.85
C PRO A 266 5.53 21.70 4.63
N ALA A 267 5.69 22.32 3.44
CA ALA A 267 5.91 21.65 2.17
C ALA A 267 7.39 21.75 1.80
N LEU A 268 8.15 20.71 2.14
CA LEU A 268 9.60 20.67 1.91
C LEU A 268 9.92 20.19 0.49
N TYR A 269 10.93 20.76 -0.15
CA TYR A 269 11.47 20.19 -1.39
C TYR A 269 12.07 18.82 -1.06
N PHE A 270 11.51 17.76 -1.63
CA PHE A 270 12.02 16.42 -1.41
C PHE A 270 13.20 16.19 -2.35
N ARG A 271 14.35 15.85 -1.77
CA ARG A 271 15.62 15.75 -2.52
C ARG A 271 16.05 14.31 -2.74
N SER A 272 16.43 13.98 -3.96
CA SER A 272 17.08 12.73 -4.36
C SER A 272 18.19 13.00 -5.37
N ILE A 273 19.15 12.07 -5.46
CA ILE A 273 20.27 12.21 -6.40
C ILE A 273 19.73 12.35 -7.83
N GLY A 274 20.13 13.41 -8.52
CA GLY A 274 19.72 13.68 -9.90
C GLY A 274 18.26 14.10 -10.05
N ASP A 275 17.63 14.61 -8.99
CA ASP A 275 16.28 15.14 -9.05
C ASP A 275 16.18 16.41 -9.91
N VAL A 276 14.94 16.85 -10.18
CA VAL A 276 14.68 18.07 -10.97
C VAL A 276 15.18 19.34 -10.27
N TRP A 277 15.21 19.37 -8.94
CA TRP A 277 15.65 20.52 -8.15
C TRP A 277 17.15 20.75 -8.32
N GLU A 278 17.94 19.68 -8.29
CA GLU A 278 19.38 19.65 -8.54
C GLU A 278 19.67 19.93 -10.02
N ASN A 279 19.15 19.10 -10.92
CA ASN A 279 19.59 19.10 -12.32
C ASN A 279 19.11 20.32 -13.10
N LYS A 280 17.84 20.70 -12.93
CA LYS A 280 17.20 21.74 -13.73
C LYS A 280 17.28 23.12 -13.06
N TYR A 281 17.06 23.18 -11.75
CA TYR A 281 16.97 24.45 -11.02
C TYR A 281 18.20 24.79 -10.18
N LYS A 282 19.19 23.89 -10.12
CA LYS A 282 20.46 24.09 -9.40
C LYS A 282 20.26 24.45 -7.92
N PHE A 283 19.29 23.80 -7.26
CA PHE A 283 19.03 24.04 -5.83
C PHE A 283 20.21 23.55 -4.99
N ALA A 284 20.76 24.44 -4.16
CA ALA A 284 21.69 24.07 -3.10
C ALA A 284 21.05 23.04 -2.16
N LEU A 285 21.86 22.13 -1.63
CA LEU A 285 21.42 21.23 -0.57
C LEU A 285 21.38 22.02 0.75
N PRO A 286 20.30 21.90 1.54
CA PRO A 286 20.24 22.56 2.82
C PRO A 286 21.29 21.99 3.77
N ILE A 287 21.97 22.85 4.53
CA ILE A 287 22.87 22.45 5.61
C ILE A 287 22.05 22.05 6.83
N LYS A 288 22.36 20.88 7.39
CA LYS A 288 21.78 20.36 8.62
C LYS A 288 22.92 19.82 9.49
N ASP A 289 22.97 20.24 10.74
CA ASP A 289 24.02 19.83 11.70
C ASP A 289 25.44 20.10 11.15
N GLY A 290 25.63 21.25 10.49
CA GLY A 290 26.90 21.68 9.90
C GLY A 290 27.31 20.97 8.61
N GLN A 291 26.50 20.03 8.10
CA GLN A 291 26.79 19.28 6.89
C GLN A 291 25.66 19.39 5.85
N PRO A 292 25.95 19.31 4.54
CA PRO A 292 24.90 19.21 3.54
C PRO A 292 23.97 18.02 3.81
N MET A 293 22.66 18.24 3.65
CA MET A 293 21.66 17.19 3.81
C MET A 293 22.00 15.99 2.93
N LYS A 294 22.13 14.82 3.56
CA LYS A 294 22.39 13.56 2.85
C LYS A 294 21.19 13.21 1.96
N VAL A 295 21.40 13.28 0.65
CA VAL A 295 20.45 12.80 -0.35
C VAL A 295 20.69 11.32 -0.65
N SER A 296 19.63 10.62 -1.06
CA SER A 296 19.68 9.22 -1.48
C SER A 296 19.00 9.08 -2.83
N GLY A 297 19.05 7.89 -3.43
CA GLY A 297 18.27 7.61 -4.64
C GLY A 297 16.75 7.75 -4.42
N PRO A 298 15.97 7.98 -5.48
CA PRO A 298 14.51 8.14 -5.43
C PRO A 298 13.81 6.99 -4.69
N ARG A 299 14.34 5.77 -4.76
CA ARG A 299 13.78 4.61 -4.03
C ARG A 299 13.69 4.79 -2.52
N THR A 300 14.53 5.63 -1.91
CA THR A 300 14.49 5.90 -0.46
C THR A 300 13.18 6.56 -0.03
N ALA A 301 12.44 7.22 -0.95
CA ALA A 301 11.10 7.76 -0.70
C ALA A 301 10.15 6.73 -0.09
N GLY A 302 10.19 5.49 -0.58
CA GLY A 302 9.33 4.42 -0.09
C GLY A 302 9.64 4.01 1.34
N ARG A 303 10.92 3.87 1.69
CA ARG A 303 11.34 3.59 3.08
C ARG A 303 10.98 4.73 4.01
N TYR A 304 11.13 5.95 3.53
CA TYR A 304 10.85 7.14 4.31
C TYR A 304 9.36 7.23 4.70
N ILE A 305 8.44 7.11 3.74
CA ILE A 305 6.99 7.14 4.04
C ILE A 305 6.54 5.92 4.84
N THR A 306 7.07 4.73 4.54
CA THR A 306 6.64 3.52 5.25
C THR A 306 7.16 3.42 6.69
N LYS A 307 8.16 4.22 7.08
CA LYS A 307 8.55 4.42 8.49
C LYS A 307 7.35 4.84 9.34
N TYR A 308 6.45 5.62 8.76
CA TYR A 308 5.27 6.18 9.41
C TYR A 308 4.10 5.17 9.51
N LEU A 309 4.11 4.06 8.75
CA LEU A 309 3.08 3.00 8.87
C LEU A 309 3.17 2.17 10.16
N THR A 310 4.35 2.12 10.77
CA THR A 310 4.66 1.26 11.91
C THR A 310 4.71 1.97 13.25
N LYS A 311 4.44 3.28 13.30
CA LYS A 311 4.40 3.99 14.59
C LYS A 311 3.21 3.49 15.45
N GLU A 312 3.46 3.36 16.75
CA GLU A 312 2.76 2.45 17.68
C GLU A 312 1.33 2.87 18.06
N PHE A 313 0.91 4.10 17.78
CA PHE A 313 -0.38 4.62 18.24
C PHE A 313 -1.43 4.62 17.13
N LYS A 314 -2.14 3.49 16.98
CA LYS A 314 -3.24 3.30 16.02
C LYS A 314 -4.60 3.39 16.72
N GLU A 315 -5.00 4.56 17.19
CA GLU A 315 -6.32 4.73 17.83
C GLU A 315 -7.45 4.60 16.79
N TRP A 316 -7.21 5.04 15.57
CA TRP A 316 -8.02 4.66 14.42
C TRP A 316 -7.17 4.06 13.32
N HIS A 317 -7.82 3.32 12.42
CA HIS A 317 -7.16 2.66 11.30
C HIS A 317 -6.36 3.68 10.50
N HIS A 318 -5.03 3.73 10.69
CA HIS A 318 -4.15 4.54 9.87
C HIS A 318 -4.33 4.11 8.42
N ARG A 319 -4.85 5.02 7.59
CA ARG A 319 -5.09 4.73 6.17
C ARG A 319 -3.94 5.33 5.38
N MET A 320 -3.26 4.48 4.60
CA MET A 320 -2.47 4.97 3.49
C MET A 320 -3.41 5.72 2.54
N LYS A 321 -3.11 6.98 2.28
CA LYS A 321 -3.79 7.80 1.28
C LYS A 321 -2.83 7.90 0.10
N CYS A 322 -3.24 7.42 -1.06
CA CYS A 322 -2.41 7.46 -2.25
C CYS A 322 -3.24 7.64 -3.51
N THR A 323 -2.57 8.02 -4.60
CA THR A 323 -3.10 7.95 -5.95
C THR A 323 -3.41 6.48 -6.30
N ARG A 324 -4.52 6.24 -7.01
CA ARG A 324 -4.90 4.90 -7.45
C ARG A 324 -3.79 4.31 -8.33
N ASN A 325 -3.46 3.04 -8.12
CA ASN A 325 -2.40 2.31 -8.84
C ASN A 325 -0.98 2.93 -8.71
N LEU A 326 -0.71 3.73 -7.67
CA LEU A 326 0.64 4.27 -7.40
C LEU A 326 1.71 3.18 -7.49
N GLY A 327 2.72 3.39 -8.34
CA GLY A 327 3.84 2.49 -8.60
C GLY A 327 3.49 1.14 -9.21
N MET A 328 2.26 0.94 -9.69
CA MET A 328 1.78 -0.34 -10.21
C MET A 328 1.66 -0.38 -11.73
N LEU A 329 1.73 0.77 -12.41
CA LEU A 329 1.43 0.86 -13.85
C LEU A 329 2.38 -0.03 -14.67
N LYS A 330 3.69 0.09 -14.46
CA LYS A 330 4.70 -0.71 -15.15
C LYS A 330 4.50 -2.21 -14.92
N LEU A 331 4.25 -2.64 -13.67
CA LEU A 331 4.02 -4.05 -13.34
C LEU A 331 2.76 -4.59 -14.03
N LYS A 332 1.66 -3.82 -14.00
CA LYS A 332 0.39 -4.22 -14.62
C LYS A 332 0.49 -4.31 -16.14
N ASN A 333 1.20 -3.38 -16.78
CA ASN A 333 1.41 -3.42 -18.23
C ASN A 333 2.28 -4.61 -18.63
N MET A 334 3.39 -4.86 -17.92
CA MET A 334 4.22 -6.05 -18.14
C MET A 334 3.39 -7.35 -18.02
N LEU A 335 2.59 -7.52 -16.97
CA LEU A 335 1.73 -8.70 -16.81
C LEU A 335 0.62 -8.80 -17.86
N ARG A 336 0.18 -7.66 -18.42
CA ARG A 336 -0.83 -7.64 -19.49
C ARG A 336 -0.25 -8.17 -20.80
N GLU A 337 0.99 -7.81 -21.09
CA GLU A 337 1.72 -8.14 -22.32
C GLU A 337 2.36 -9.53 -22.29
N MET A 338 2.53 -10.11 -21.10
CA MET A 338 3.03 -11.48 -20.93
C MET A 338 2.06 -12.55 -21.42
N ASP A 339 2.62 -13.64 -21.94
CA ASP A 339 1.87 -14.86 -22.28
C ASP A 339 1.05 -15.39 -21.08
N PRO A 340 -0.22 -15.79 -21.27
CA PRO A 340 -1.07 -16.28 -20.19
C PRO A 340 -0.50 -17.45 -19.37
N GLU A 341 0.27 -18.35 -19.97
CA GLU A 341 0.91 -19.45 -19.25
C GLU A 341 2.06 -18.94 -18.36
N ILE A 342 2.82 -17.93 -18.80
CA ILE A 342 3.82 -17.27 -17.94
C ILE A 342 3.14 -16.59 -16.74
N VAL A 343 2.04 -15.86 -16.98
CA VAL A 343 1.27 -15.22 -15.90
C VAL A 343 0.76 -16.26 -14.89
N LYS A 344 0.25 -17.40 -15.38
CA LYS A 344 -0.16 -18.53 -14.55
C LYS A 344 1.00 -19.08 -13.71
N VAL A 345 2.17 -19.27 -14.31
CA VAL A 345 3.39 -19.69 -13.60
C VAL A 345 3.75 -18.71 -12.48
N LEU A 346 3.66 -17.39 -12.73
CA LEU A 346 3.91 -16.36 -11.71
C LEU A 346 2.88 -16.35 -10.56
N THR A 347 1.76 -17.08 -10.67
CA THR A 347 0.85 -17.31 -9.54
C THR A 347 1.38 -18.34 -8.55
N TRP A 348 2.42 -19.09 -8.92
CA TRP A 348 3.01 -20.14 -8.11
C TRP A 348 3.78 -19.62 -6.91
N ARG A 349 3.80 -20.42 -5.85
CA ARG A 349 4.72 -20.30 -4.73
C ARG A 349 5.90 -21.21 -5.01
N ALA A 350 7.08 -20.79 -4.60
CA ALA A 350 8.19 -21.72 -4.48
C ALA A 350 7.86 -22.77 -3.42
N GLU A 351 8.15 -24.04 -3.70
CA GLU A 351 7.92 -25.14 -2.74
C GLU A 351 8.84 -25.06 -1.53
N THR A 352 10.06 -24.55 -1.71
CA THR A 352 11.07 -24.43 -0.67
C THR A 352 11.43 -22.98 -0.37
N SER A 353 11.86 -22.73 0.86
CA SER A 353 12.39 -21.44 1.30
C SER A 353 13.65 -21.02 0.53
N GLN A 354 14.49 -21.98 0.11
CA GLN A 354 15.68 -21.73 -0.70
C GLN A 354 15.34 -21.18 -2.08
N LEU A 355 14.42 -21.84 -2.80
CA LEU A 355 13.95 -21.34 -4.09
C LEU A 355 13.26 -19.99 -3.92
N ASN A 356 12.40 -19.83 -2.91
CA ASN A 356 11.77 -18.54 -2.62
C ASN A 356 12.81 -17.42 -2.44
N HIS A 357 13.89 -17.68 -1.70
CA HIS A 357 14.98 -16.72 -1.53
C HIS A 357 15.71 -16.42 -2.85
N SER A 358 16.00 -17.45 -3.65
CA SER A 358 16.59 -17.28 -4.99
C SER A 358 15.74 -16.35 -5.87
N LEU A 359 14.43 -16.59 -5.94
CA LEU A 359 13.49 -15.75 -6.71
C LEU A 359 13.43 -14.30 -6.21
N MET A 360 13.60 -14.07 -4.90
CA MET A 360 13.70 -12.71 -4.33
C MET A 360 14.97 -11.97 -4.78
N LEU A 361 16.04 -12.70 -5.12
CA LEU A 361 17.30 -12.14 -5.61
C LEU A 361 17.30 -11.94 -7.13
N THR A 362 16.38 -12.55 -7.87
CA THR A 362 16.30 -12.42 -9.33
C THR A 362 15.87 -11.02 -9.77
N HIS A 363 14.98 -10.35 -9.02
CA HIS A 363 14.42 -9.05 -9.40
C HIS A 363 14.08 -8.19 -8.17
N SER A 364 13.86 -6.88 -8.36
CA SER A 364 13.58 -5.98 -7.23
C SER A 364 12.13 -5.95 -6.71
N LEU A 365 11.20 -6.66 -7.38
CA LEU A 365 9.78 -6.75 -7.00
C LEU A 365 9.54 -7.65 -5.76
N PRO A 366 8.69 -7.22 -4.80
CA PRO A 366 8.23 -8.12 -3.74
C PRO A 366 7.43 -9.29 -4.31
N LEU A 367 7.83 -10.53 -3.98
CA LEU A 367 7.18 -11.75 -4.49
C LEU A 367 5.68 -11.82 -4.16
N GLY A 368 5.28 -11.38 -2.97
CA GLY A 368 3.88 -11.34 -2.55
C GLY A 368 3.04 -10.44 -3.46
N LEU A 369 3.53 -9.23 -3.74
CA LEU A 369 2.89 -8.28 -4.64
C LEU A 369 2.82 -8.79 -6.09
N LEU A 370 3.92 -9.33 -6.61
CA LEU A 370 3.97 -9.91 -7.95
C LEU A 370 2.95 -11.04 -8.09
N ARG A 371 2.98 -12.03 -7.18
CA ARG A 371 2.05 -13.16 -7.17
C ARG A 371 0.60 -12.71 -7.05
N GLN A 372 0.33 -11.70 -6.23
CA GLN A 372 -1.01 -11.14 -6.09
C GLN A 372 -1.50 -10.54 -7.42
N GLN A 373 -0.69 -9.72 -8.08
CA GLN A 373 -1.07 -9.13 -9.38
C GLN A 373 -1.16 -10.19 -10.49
N ALA A 374 -0.26 -11.18 -10.49
CA ALA A 374 -0.31 -12.31 -11.42
C ALA A 374 -1.61 -13.10 -11.26
N LYS A 375 -2.06 -13.36 -10.01
CA LYS A 375 -3.35 -14.02 -9.75
C LYS A 375 -4.53 -13.22 -10.29
N TYR A 376 -4.56 -11.90 -10.06
CA TYR A 376 -5.61 -11.05 -10.63
C TYR A 376 -5.60 -11.09 -12.16
N ARG A 377 -4.43 -11.02 -12.79
CA ARG A 377 -4.32 -11.08 -14.25
C ARG A 377 -4.70 -12.46 -14.80
N HIS A 378 -4.25 -13.54 -14.18
CA HIS A 378 -4.60 -14.89 -14.57
C HIS A 378 -6.11 -15.14 -14.45
N TYR A 379 -6.72 -14.70 -13.36
CA TYR A 379 -8.18 -14.73 -13.19
C TYR A 379 -8.90 -13.96 -14.32
N SER A 380 -8.41 -12.76 -14.65
CA SER A 380 -8.95 -11.96 -15.76
C SER A 380 -8.80 -12.68 -17.11
N ASN A 381 -7.66 -13.32 -17.37
CA ASN A 381 -7.47 -14.12 -18.59
C ASN A 381 -8.49 -15.27 -18.67
N LEU A 382 -8.69 -16.03 -17.58
CA LEU A 382 -9.67 -17.11 -17.52
C LEU A 382 -11.11 -16.61 -17.65
N TYR A 383 -11.42 -15.44 -17.07
CA TYR A 383 -12.72 -14.81 -17.21
C TYR A 383 -13.00 -14.43 -18.67
N HIS A 384 -12.04 -13.81 -19.35
CA HIS A 384 -12.19 -13.44 -20.76
C HIS A 384 -12.29 -14.66 -21.70
N SER A 385 -11.57 -15.74 -21.39
CA SER A 385 -11.63 -16.99 -22.16
C SER A 385 -12.81 -17.89 -21.80
N LYS A 386 -13.66 -17.48 -20.84
CA LYS A 386 -14.76 -18.30 -20.29
C LYS A 386 -14.29 -19.66 -19.76
N GLN A 387 -13.11 -19.69 -19.15
CA GLN A 387 -12.47 -20.89 -18.58
C GLN A 387 -12.45 -20.88 -17.05
N LEU A 388 -13.31 -20.08 -16.41
CA LEU A 388 -13.46 -20.14 -14.97
C LEU A 388 -14.10 -21.48 -14.57
N ASP A 389 -13.56 -22.08 -13.51
CA ASP A 389 -14.04 -23.35 -12.98
C ASP A 389 -14.69 -23.13 -11.61
N LEU A 390 -15.95 -23.56 -11.46
CA LEU A 390 -16.70 -23.38 -10.23
C LEU A 390 -16.01 -24.02 -9.02
N LYS A 391 -15.40 -25.20 -9.19
CA LYS A 391 -14.69 -25.88 -8.10
C LYS A 391 -13.53 -25.02 -7.57
N THR A 392 -12.75 -24.45 -8.48
CA THR A 392 -11.68 -23.50 -8.15
C THR A 392 -12.23 -22.23 -7.52
N LEU A 393 -13.33 -21.69 -8.05
CA LEU A 393 -14.01 -20.50 -7.52
C LEU A 393 -14.61 -20.71 -6.13
N LEU A 394 -14.98 -21.92 -5.75
CA LEU A 394 -15.57 -22.19 -4.43
C LEU A 394 -14.56 -22.71 -3.40
N THR A 395 -13.32 -22.99 -3.82
CA THR A 395 -12.27 -23.49 -2.91
C THR A 395 -11.96 -22.46 -1.82
N SER A 396 -12.23 -22.82 -0.57
CA SER A 396 -11.95 -21.98 0.61
C SER A 396 -10.55 -22.25 1.18
N ASN A 397 -9.87 -21.18 1.59
CA ASN A 397 -8.57 -21.25 2.26
C ASN A 397 -8.68 -21.31 3.80
N THR A 398 -9.88 -21.27 4.39
CA THR A 398 -10.02 -21.22 5.86
C THR A 398 -9.48 -22.46 6.56
N GLY A 399 -9.65 -23.64 5.95
CA GLY A 399 -9.14 -24.89 6.50
C GLY A 399 -7.62 -24.93 6.61
N ILE A 400 -6.90 -24.21 5.74
CA ILE A 400 -5.43 -24.10 5.80
C ILE A 400 -5.00 -23.46 7.11
N PHE A 401 -5.61 -22.33 7.47
CA PHE A 401 -5.28 -21.59 8.67
C PHE A 401 -5.67 -22.35 9.94
N GLN A 402 -6.82 -23.03 9.93
CA GLN A 402 -7.23 -23.90 11.04
C GLN A 402 -6.24 -25.05 11.27
N ARG A 403 -5.72 -25.68 10.20
CA ARG A 403 -4.68 -26.72 10.33
C ARG A 403 -3.38 -26.17 10.92
N MET A 404 -2.98 -24.96 10.54
CA MET A 404 -1.84 -24.27 11.14
C MET A 404 -2.05 -24.03 12.64
N LEU A 405 -3.22 -23.52 13.04
CA LEU A 405 -3.57 -23.32 14.45
C LEU A 405 -3.58 -24.63 15.24
N SER A 406 -4.19 -25.69 14.69
CA SER A 406 -4.17 -27.02 15.30
C SER A 406 -2.74 -27.55 15.48
N SER A 407 -1.85 -27.29 14.51
CA SER A 407 -0.44 -27.66 14.63
C SER A 407 0.27 -26.93 15.78
N VAL A 408 -0.03 -25.64 16.00
CA VAL A 408 0.48 -24.87 17.16
C VAL A 408 -0.06 -25.43 18.47
N ARG A 409 -1.35 -25.76 18.51
CA ARG A 409 -1.99 -26.42 19.64
C ARG A 409 -1.32 -27.75 19.99
N ASN A 410 -0.92 -28.51 18.97
CA ASN A 410 -0.23 -29.80 19.09
C ASN A 410 1.29 -29.66 19.34
N GLY A 411 1.77 -28.50 19.78
CA GLY A 411 3.14 -28.34 20.25
C GLY A 411 4.09 -27.62 19.30
N GLN A 412 3.72 -27.33 18.05
CA GLN A 412 4.58 -26.54 17.17
C GLN A 412 4.75 -25.10 17.69
N ARG A 413 5.92 -24.51 17.44
CA ARG A 413 6.27 -23.16 17.93
C ARG A 413 6.77 -22.25 16.79
N PRO A 414 5.91 -21.86 15.83
CA PRO A 414 6.31 -21.08 14.65
C PRO A 414 6.95 -19.73 14.99
N TYR A 415 6.58 -19.12 16.12
CA TYR A 415 7.17 -17.87 16.60
C TYR A 415 8.65 -18.00 17.01
N ARG A 416 9.16 -19.23 17.20
CA ARG A 416 10.58 -19.54 17.44
C ARG A 416 11.32 -19.98 16.18
N MET A 417 10.61 -20.27 15.09
CA MET A 417 11.22 -20.69 13.84
C MET A 417 11.94 -19.50 13.19
N ASN A 418 13.08 -19.77 12.55
CA ASN A 418 13.65 -18.79 11.63
C ASN A 418 12.76 -18.66 10.38
N SER A 419 13.03 -17.68 9.52
CA SER A 419 12.16 -17.43 8.36
C SER A 419 12.15 -18.53 7.31
N LYS A 420 13.23 -19.33 7.19
CA LYS A 420 13.27 -20.47 6.26
C LYS A 420 12.37 -21.59 6.77
N ASP A 421 12.57 -22.00 8.02
CA ASP A 421 11.77 -23.06 8.66
C ASP A 421 10.29 -22.67 8.73
N PHE A 422 10.01 -21.39 9.02
CA PHE A 422 8.64 -20.88 9.05
C PHE A 422 7.97 -20.96 7.68
N TYR A 423 8.68 -20.59 6.61
CA TYR A 423 8.19 -20.70 5.24
C TYR A 423 7.87 -22.14 4.88
N ASP A 424 8.80 -23.06 5.16
CA ASP A 424 8.64 -24.48 4.83
C ASP A 424 7.53 -25.13 5.68
N TRP A 425 7.40 -24.75 6.96
CA TRP A 425 6.27 -25.16 7.82
C TRP A 425 4.93 -24.70 7.25
N VAL A 426 4.80 -23.42 6.85
CA VAL A 426 3.59 -22.90 6.18
C VAL A 426 3.31 -23.68 4.89
N GLY A 427 4.35 -23.98 4.11
CA GLY A 427 4.30 -24.72 2.85
C GLY A 427 3.60 -26.07 2.96
N ARG A 428 3.77 -26.79 4.08
CA ARG A 428 3.17 -28.11 4.34
C ARG A 428 1.64 -28.08 4.45
N PHE A 429 1.04 -26.95 4.83
CA PHE A 429 -0.41 -26.84 4.99
C PHE A 429 -1.11 -26.35 3.72
N LEU A 430 -0.35 -25.76 2.79
CA LEU A 430 -0.87 -25.17 1.57
C LEU A 430 -1.02 -26.26 0.49
N PRO A 431 -2.10 -26.26 -0.30
CA PRO A 431 -2.28 -27.26 -1.36
C PRO A 431 -1.16 -27.18 -2.40
N GLY A 432 -0.82 -28.33 -2.98
CA GLY A 432 0.04 -28.38 -4.16
C GLY A 432 -0.57 -27.60 -5.33
N GLN A 433 0.28 -27.11 -6.24
CA GLN A 433 -0.17 -26.31 -7.37
C GLN A 433 -0.20 -27.15 -8.63
N LYS A 434 -1.38 -27.25 -9.26
CA LYS A 434 -1.56 -28.06 -10.47
C LYS A 434 -0.60 -27.60 -11.57
N GLY A 435 0.21 -28.52 -12.08
CA GLY A 435 1.17 -28.27 -13.14
C GLY A 435 2.42 -27.50 -12.71
N TYR A 436 2.70 -27.40 -11.40
CA TYR A 436 3.92 -26.76 -10.90
C TYR A 436 5.18 -27.34 -11.53
N CYS A 437 6.11 -26.47 -11.88
CA CYS A 437 7.43 -26.81 -12.39
C CYS A 437 8.42 -25.71 -11.95
N GLU A 438 9.42 -26.10 -11.17
CA GLU A 438 10.44 -25.17 -10.65
C GLU A 438 11.19 -24.45 -11.77
N HIS A 439 11.60 -25.17 -12.82
CA HIS A 439 12.33 -24.57 -13.94
C HIS A 439 11.50 -23.49 -14.65
N LYS A 440 10.21 -23.77 -14.94
CA LYS A 440 9.31 -22.77 -15.52
C LYS A 440 9.15 -21.55 -14.61
N LEU A 441 9.07 -21.76 -13.30
CA LEU A 441 8.97 -20.67 -12.33
C LEU A 441 10.21 -19.77 -12.37
N ILE A 442 11.42 -20.36 -12.34
CA ILE A 442 12.67 -19.62 -12.45
C ILE A 442 12.70 -18.80 -13.75
N SER A 443 12.44 -19.43 -14.89
CA SER A 443 12.43 -18.73 -16.19
C SER A 443 11.40 -17.59 -16.25
N ALA A 444 10.21 -17.76 -15.66
CA ALA A 444 9.23 -16.69 -15.58
C ALA A 444 9.73 -15.49 -14.76
N HIS A 445 10.44 -15.74 -13.66
CA HIS A 445 11.05 -14.69 -12.84
C HIS A 445 12.25 -14.00 -13.54
N GLU A 446 13.01 -14.70 -14.36
CA GLU A 446 14.07 -14.11 -15.20
C GLU A 446 13.48 -13.13 -16.23
N ILE A 447 12.31 -13.42 -16.79
CA ILE A 447 11.61 -12.49 -17.68
C ILE A 447 11.19 -11.22 -16.91
N VAL A 448 10.70 -11.36 -15.68
CA VAL A 448 10.38 -10.22 -14.81
C VAL A 448 11.63 -9.37 -14.52
N ALA A 449 12.79 -10.01 -14.31
CA ALA A 449 14.05 -9.33 -14.03
C ALA A 449 14.52 -8.42 -15.17
N LYS A 450 14.17 -8.71 -16.42
CA LYS A 450 14.45 -7.82 -17.57
C LYS A 450 13.79 -6.45 -17.39
N THR A 451 12.60 -6.41 -16.77
CA THR A 451 11.83 -5.17 -16.55
C THR A 451 12.13 -4.54 -15.18
N PHE A 452 12.41 -5.37 -14.18
CA PHE A 452 12.63 -4.97 -12.78
C PHE A 452 13.94 -5.57 -12.26
N PRO A 453 15.10 -5.16 -12.80
CA PRO A 453 16.38 -5.78 -12.45
C PRO A 453 16.62 -5.74 -10.94
N HIS A 454 17.33 -6.76 -10.45
CA HIS A 454 17.79 -6.76 -9.08
C HIS A 454 18.73 -5.57 -8.86
N ILE A 455 18.58 -4.89 -7.74
CA ILE A 455 19.48 -3.80 -7.37
C ILE A 455 20.45 -4.36 -6.36
N SER A 456 21.66 -4.65 -6.82
CA SER A 456 22.83 -5.00 -6.00
C SER A 456 23.32 -3.76 -5.23
N GLY A 457 22.48 -3.23 -4.36
CA GLY A 457 22.92 -2.32 -3.31
C GLY A 457 23.23 -3.15 -2.06
N ASN A 458 24.14 -2.67 -1.22
CA ASN A 458 24.31 -3.13 0.16
C ASN A 458 23.01 -2.89 0.95
N LEU A 459 21.99 -3.69 0.65
CA LEU A 459 20.84 -3.89 1.49
C LEU A 459 21.38 -4.60 2.70
N ASN A 460 21.67 -3.86 3.77
CA ASN A 460 21.72 -4.43 5.11
C ASN A 460 20.44 -5.25 5.24
N GLN A 461 20.55 -6.56 5.07
CA GLN A 461 19.40 -7.46 5.11
C GLN A 461 18.76 -7.20 6.46
N ILE A 462 17.55 -6.62 6.46
CA ILE A 462 16.75 -6.58 7.65
C ILE A 462 16.42 -8.06 7.88
N LYS A 463 17.08 -8.68 8.87
CA LYS A 463 16.77 -10.04 9.31
C LYS A 463 15.30 -10.06 9.74
N ILE A 464 14.43 -10.42 8.81
CA ILE A 464 13.06 -10.81 9.11
C ILE A 464 13.21 -12.26 9.56
N GLY A 465 13.11 -12.53 10.87
CA GLY A 465 13.02 -13.88 11.43
C GLY A 465 14.02 -14.20 12.55
N ALA A 466 13.46 -14.68 13.66
CA ALA A 466 14.05 -15.19 14.90
C ALA A 466 14.78 -14.16 15.78
N ASN A 467 14.12 -13.84 16.90
CA ASN A 467 14.61 -13.07 18.05
C ASN A 467 14.84 -11.57 17.86
N LYS A 468 13.76 -10.79 17.81
CA LYS A 468 13.64 -9.68 18.77
C LYS A 468 12.93 -10.19 20.02
N ILE A 469 13.55 -11.14 20.72
CA ILE A 469 13.21 -11.37 22.13
C ILE A 469 13.73 -10.11 22.82
N GLY A 470 12.80 -9.19 23.07
CA GLY A 470 13.09 -7.82 23.43
C GLY A 470 12.17 -6.92 22.65
N HIS A 471 11.00 -6.67 23.22
CA HIS A 471 10.40 -5.35 23.13
C HIS A 471 11.46 -4.32 23.59
N SER A 472 12.30 -3.88 22.67
CA SER A 472 13.00 -2.62 22.77
C SER A 472 12.98 -1.99 21.38
N SER A 473 12.12 -1.00 21.28
CA SER A 473 12.35 0.20 20.50
C SER A 473 13.76 0.73 20.77
N SER A 474 14.76 0.18 20.08
CA SER A 474 16.07 0.79 19.92
C SER A 474 16.44 0.76 18.44
N PHE A 475 15.80 1.65 17.69
CA PHE A 475 16.59 2.37 16.69
C PHE A 475 17.63 3.15 17.49
N SER A 476 18.83 2.57 17.58
CA SER A 476 20.03 3.28 18.03
C SER A 476 20.25 4.47 17.10
N SER A 477 19.73 5.62 17.51
CA SER A 477 20.35 6.90 17.23
C SER A 477 21.65 6.95 18.03
N ARG A 478 22.74 6.46 17.46
CA ARG A 478 24.04 7.06 17.75
C ARG A 478 24.04 8.44 17.08
N CYS A 479 23.56 9.42 17.82
CA CYS A 479 23.94 10.82 17.67
C CYS A 479 24.04 11.38 19.10
N GLU A 480 25.29 11.45 19.54
CA GLU A 480 25.89 12.40 20.48
C GLU A 480 25.07 12.90 21.68
N LYS A 481 25.57 12.48 22.86
CA LYS A 481 25.62 13.34 24.03
C LYS A 481 26.56 14.52 23.72
N THR A 482 26.05 15.74 23.60
CA THR A 482 26.78 16.97 23.97
C THR A 482 25.80 18.14 24.14
N SER A 483 25.94 18.83 25.28
CA SER A 483 25.44 20.18 25.60
C SER A 483 23.93 20.46 25.63
N ARG A 484 23.28 20.03 26.73
CA ARG A 484 22.26 20.87 27.39
C ARG A 484 22.98 21.96 28.19
N ARG A 485 23.15 23.16 27.60
CA ARG A 485 23.28 24.38 28.42
C ARG A 485 21.90 24.69 28.99
N LYS A 486 21.79 24.63 30.31
CA LYS A 486 20.71 25.25 31.07
C LYS A 486 20.81 26.76 30.84
N LEU A 487 19.79 27.37 30.27
CA LEU A 487 19.51 28.79 30.49
C LEU A 487 18.70 28.85 31.79
N GLN A 488 19.40 29.19 32.88
CA GLN A 488 18.79 29.71 34.09
C GLN A 488 18.24 31.10 33.76
N VAL A 489 16.94 31.28 33.94
CA VAL A 489 16.34 32.62 34.06
C VAL A 489 16.45 32.97 35.54
N HIS A 490 17.37 33.88 35.87
CA HIS A 490 17.31 34.60 37.14
C HIS A 490 16.33 35.75 36.97
N GLY A 491 15.23 35.67 37.72
CA GLY A 491 14.41 36.84 38.03
C GLY A 491 15.02 37.57 39.22
N THR A 492 15.08 38.89 39.11
CA THR A 492 15.16 39.80 40.25
C THR A 492 14.27 40.99 39.92
N THR A 493 13.26 41.16 40.79
CA THR A 493 12.47 42.36 41.14
C THR A 493 11.99 43.29 40.05
#